data_AF-A0A3R6IKG0-F1
#
_entry.id   AF-A0A3R6IKG0-F1
#
_cell.length_a   1.000
_cell.length_b   1.000
_cell.length_c   1.000
_cell.angle_alpha   90.00
_cell.angle_beta   90.00
_cell.angle_gamma   90.00
#
_symmetry.space_group_name_H-M   'P 1'
#
loop_
_entity.id
_entity.type
_entity.pdbx_description
1 polymer ?
#
loop_
_entity_poly.entity_id
_entity_poly.type
_entity_poly.pdbx_seq_one_letter_code
_entity_poly.pdbx_strand_id
1 'polypeptide(L)'
;MEQKRQNKQKRRAAFTLAEFLTVIAIVGILASLSFVAVIHYQRKLRRLEMDQTAKEIFLAAQNHLTLEVSSGTIPRLLHMEAQGEFSDDQKQAKLGISVDNTVLAEEKEGNIYGVLYVPEKQAGQPESEQEESGGEMALASANVTEEIRQRLLPFGSIDETVRGDGSYLIFYDPEAGLVREVWYSDRYQFVQTDIGSEALLAAASDAGKRERFTGANSNYKDQKLPIGYYASGNLEVPELPVEEFEAPTVKLVNDDILYAKIEDPNKNEHSLSLFVKGEKSGTTGYIEINPPETSRSARVAKVSGASGNSDGTYQSFWMT
;
A
#
# COMPACT_ATOMS: atom_id res chain seq x y z
N MET A 1 31.98 -77.25 56.42
CA MET A 1 32.78 -76.22 55.73
C MET A 1 31.82 -75.27 55.05
N GLU A 2 31.68 -74.04 55.57
CA GLU A 2 30.65 -73.10 55.15
C GLU A 2 31.32 -71.89 54.46
N GLN A 3 31.11 -71.74 53.15
CA GLN A 3 31.68 -70.65 52.34
C GLN A 3 30.88 -69.35 52.58
N LYS A 4 31.49 -68.38 53.27
CA LYS A 4 31.00 -66.99 53.31
C LYS A 4 31.19 -66.34 51.93
N ARG A 5 30.10 -66.23 51.15
CA ARG A 5 30.02 -65.34 49.98
C ARG A 5 30.08 -63.87 50.45
N GLN A 6 31.19 -63.18 50.20
CA GLN A 6 31.28 -61.74 50.39
C GLN A 6 30.53 -61.02 49.26
N ASN A 7 29.44 -60.36 49.60
CA ASN A 7 28.63 -59.58 48.68
C ASN A 7 29.32 -58.22 48.46
N LYS A 8 29.99 -58.03 47.31
CA LYS A 8 30.69 -56.79 46.97
C LYS A 8 29.66 -55.76 46.48
N GLN A 9 29.04 -55.02 47.42
CA GLN A 9 28.17 -53.89 47.10
C GLN A 9 28.96 -52.88 46.25
N LYS A 10 28.60 -52.76 44.95
CA LYS A 10 29.04 -51.65 44.09
C LYS A 10 28.52 -50.36 44.72
N ARG A 11 29.40 -49.59 45.39
CA ARG A 11 29.10 -48.23 45.82
C ARG A 11 28.81 -47.42 44.55
N ARG A 12 27.52 -47.08 44.33
CA ARG A 12 27.17 -46.03 43.37
C ARG A 12 27.73 -44.75 43.96
N ALA A 13 28.76 -44.18 43.33
CA ALA A 13 29.27 -42.88 43.72
C ALA A 13 28.12 -41.88 43.55
N ALA A 14 27.65 -41.31 44.65
CA ALA A 14 26.77 -40.16 44.59
C ALA A 14 27.59 -38.98 44.06
N PHE A 15 27.03 -38.21 43.14
CA PHE A 15 27.70 -37.03 42.59
C PHE A 15 28.17 -36.11 43.71
N THR A 16 29.43 -35.71 43.63
CA THR A 16 30.06 -34.85 44.62
C THR A 16 29.56 -33.42 44.46
N LEU A 17 29.51 -32.65 45.56
CA LEU A 17 29.10 -31.25 45.53
C LEU A 17 29.94 -30.43 44.53
N ALA A 18 31.23 -30.75 44.41
CA ALA A 18 32.14 -30.08 43.49
C ALA A 18 31.78 -30.32 42.01
N GLU A 19 31.36 -31.53 41.63
CA GLU A 19 30.87 -31.83 40.28
C GLU A 19 29.61 -31.02 39.97
N PHE A 20 28.68 -30.93 40.92
CA PHE A 20 27.45 -30.12 40.76
C PHE A 20 27.75 -28.63 40.59
N LEU A 21 28.66 -28.07 41.40
CA LEU A 21 29.09 -26.67 41.28
C LEU A 21 29.79 -26.39 39.95
N THR A 22 30.59 -27.33 39.45
CA THR A 22 31.27 -27.20 38.16
C THR A 22 30.25 -27.16 37.02
N VAL A 23 29.22 -28.01 37.05
CA VAL A 23 28.15 -28.00 36.06
C VAL A 23 27.37 -26.69 36.08
N ILE A 24 27.00 -26.18 37.26
CA ILE A 24 26.31 -24.88 37.38
C ILE A 24 27.17 -23.76 36.81
N ALA A 25 28.47 -23.75 37.10
CA ALA A 25 29.38 -22.74 36.57
C ALA A 25 29.45 -22.77 35.02
N ILE A 26 29.58 -23.96 34.42
CA ILE A 26 29.59 -24.12 32.96
C ILE A 26 28.25 -23.71 32.34
N VAL A 27 27.13 -24.14 32.94
CA VAL A 27 25.78 -23.77 32.47
C VAL A 27 25.56 -22.26 32.56
N GLY A 28 26.00 -21.60 33.63
CA GLY A 28 25.92 -20.15 33.77
C GLY A 28 26.65 -19.41 32.64
N ILE A 29 27.89 -19.81 32.33
CA ILE A 29 28.68 -19.23 31.24
C ILE A 29 27.99 -19.45 29.88
N LEU A 30 27.52 -20.68 29.61
CA LEU A 30 26.85 -21.01 28.35
C LEU A 30 25.51 -20.26 28.20
N ALA A 31 24.75 -20.11 29.29
CA ALA A 31 23.49 -19.37 29.29
C ALA A 31 23.70 -17.89 28.96
N SER A 32 24.74 -17.27 29.54
CA SER A 32 25.08 -15.87 29.25
C SER A 32 25.46 -15.65 27.78
N LEU A 33 26.25 -16.54 27.18
CA LEU A 33 26.61 -16.46 25.76
C LEU A 33 25.41 -16.70 24.83
N SER A 34 24.53 -17.63 25.19
CA SER A 34 23.35 -17.98 24.40
C SER A 34 22.30 -16.85 24.37
N PHE A 35 22.18 -16.09 25.46
CA PHE A 35 21.19 -15.02 25.58
C PHE A 35 21.38 -13.90 24.55
N VAL A 36 22.63 -13.54 24.22
CA VAL A 36 22.94 -12.52 23.20
C VAL A 36 22.48 -12.97 21.81
N ALA A 37 22.69 -14.25 21.48
CA ALA A 37 22.26 -14.83 20.20
C ALA A 37 20.72 -14.84 20.06
N VAL A 38 20.00 -15.13 21.15
CA VAL A 38 18.52 -15.12 21.16
C VAL A 38 17.96 -13.72 20.87
N ILE A 39 18.53 -12.67 21.46
CA ILE A 39 18.09 -11.28 21.21
C ILE A 39 18.27 -10.89 19.73
N HIS A 40 19.40 -11.26 19.12
CA HIS A 40 19.64 -11.00 17.70
C HIS A 40 18.64 -11.76 16.82
N TYR A 41 18.36 -13.02 17.16
CA TYR A 41 17.41 -13.85 16.41
C TYR A 41 15.98 -13.29 16.48
N GLN A 42 15.54 -12.84 17.65
CA GLN A 42 14.21 -12.23 17.82
C GLN A 42 14.03 -10.95 16.99
N ARG A 43 15.04 -10.08 16.92
CA ARG A 43 14.99 -8.87 16.09
C ARG A 43 14.90 -9.19 14.61
N LYS A 44 15.69 -10.16 14.16
CA LYS A 44 15.67 -10.63 12.78
C LYS A 44 14.30 -11.21 12.41
N LEU A 45 13.70 -12.03 13.26
CA LEU A 45 12.35 -12.57 13.05
C LEU A 45 11.32 -11.45 12.94
N ARG A 46 11.41 -10.45 13.81
CA ARG A 46 10.46 -9.34 13.79
C ARG A 46 10.56 -8.50 12.51
N ARG A 47 11.77 -8.23 12.02
CA ARG A 47 11.94 -7.58 10.72
C ARG A 47 11.34 -8.44 9.59
N LEU A 48 11.59 -9.75 9.60
CA LEU A 48 11.04 -10.66 8.58
C LEU A 48 9.50 -10.69 8.59
N GLU A 49 8.88 -10.64 9.77
CA GLU A 49 7.43 -10.50 9.90
C GLU A 49 6.92 -9.21 9.26
N MET A 50 7.59 -8.08 9.52
CA MET A 50 7.24 -6.81 8.89
C MET A 50 7.54 -6.77 7.38
N ASP A 51 8.63 -7.39 6.92
CA ASP A 51 8.96 -7.53 5.50
C ASP A 51 7.84 -8.35 4.80
N GLN A 52 7.31 -9.39 5.45
CA GLN A 52 6.18 -10.17 4.96
C GLN A 52 4.88 -9.34 4.91
N THR A 53 4.58 -8.54 5.94
CA THR A 53 3.43 -7.63 5.92
C THR A 53 3.57 -6.55 4.84
N ALA A 54 4.76 -5.96 4.67
CA ALA A 54 5.03 -5.02 3.59
C ALA A 54 4.81 -5.66 2.21
N LYS A 55 5.18 -6.93 2.05
CA LYS A 55 4.91 -7.71 0.84
C LYS A 55 3.40 -7.93 0.61
N GLU A 56 2.63 -8.23 1.64
CA GLU A 56 1.17 -8.39 1.53
C GLU A 56 0.49 -7.08 1.09
N ILE A 57 0.89 -5.95 1.72
CA ILE A 57 0.44 -4.62 1.31
C ILE A 57 0.84 -4.32 -0.13
N PHE A 58 2.08 -4.64 -0.51
CA PHE A 58 2.57 -4.45 -1.89
C PHE A 58 1.71 -5.20 -2.90
N LEU A 59 1.45 -6.49 -2.66
CA LEU A 59 0.66 -7.32 -3.58
C LEU A 59 -0.78 -6.83 -3.68
N ALA A 60 -1.38 -6.47 -2.55
CA ALA A 60 -2.73 -5.90 -2.51
C ALA A 60 -2.80 -4.58 -3.31
N ALA A 61 -1.88 -3.65 -3.01
CA ALA A 61 -1.78 -2.36 -3.70
C ALA A 61 -1.53 -2.53 -5.20
N GLN A 62 -0.64 -3.45 -5.59
CA GLN A 62 -0.34 -3.72 -6.99
C GLN A 62 -1.56 -4.25 -7.74
N ASN A 63 -2.28 -5.22 -7.15
CA ASN A 63 -3.47 -5.79 -7.77
C ASN A 63 -4.54 -4.71 -8.03
N HIS A 64 -4.78 -3.84 -7.05
CA HIS A 64 -5.78 -2.78 -7.21
C HIS A 64 -5.29 -1.61 -8.07
N LEU A 65 -4.01 -1.27 -8.04
CA LEU A 65 -3.45 -0.28 -8.96
C LEU A 65 -3.61 -0.73 -10.42
N THR A 66 -3.32 -2.00 -10.72
CA THR A 66 -3.52 -2.55 -12.06
C THR A 66 -4.98 -2.42 -12.51
N LEU A 67 -5.94 -2.69 -11.62
CA LEU A 67 -7.38 -2.53 -11.91
C LEU A 67 -7.79 -1.06 -12.11
N GLU A 68 -7.28 -0.14 -11.29
CA GLU A 68 -7.58 1.29 -11.39
C GLU A 68 -6.95 1.92 -12.65
N VAL A 69 -5.81 1.40 -13.10
CA VAL A 69 -5.19 1.78 -14.37
C VAL A 69 -5.96 1.21 -15.56
N SER A 70 -6.28 -0.09 -15.55
CA SER A 70 -7.01 -0.73 -16.65
C SER A 70 -8.42 -0.19 -16.81
N SER A 71 -9.08 0.23 -15.72
CA SER A 71 -10.38 0.92 -15.76
C SER A 71 -10.31 2.36 -16.25
N GLY A 72 -9.11 2.90 -16.51
CA GLY A 72 -8.90 4.29 -16.95
C GLY A 72 -9.03 5.33 -15.85
N THR A 73 -9.18 4.90 -14.59
CA THR A 73 -9.42 5.81 -13.47
C THR A 73 -8.17 6.60 -13.10
N ILE A 74 -7.03 5.92 -12.92
CA ILE A 74 -5.73 6.57 -12.66
C ILE A 74 -5.27 7.43 -13.86
N PRO A 75 -5.29 6.94 -15.12
CA PRO A 75 -4.99 7.77 -16.29
C PRO A 75 -5.80 9.07 -16.36
N ARG A 76 -7.08 9.01 -15.98
CA ARG A 76 -7.92 10.22 -15.91
C ARG A 76 -7.47 11.19 -14.83
N LEU A 77 -7.13 10.70 -13.64
CA LEU A 77 -6.63 11.55 -12.56
C LEU A 77 -5.30 12.22 -12.96
N LEU A 78 -4.41 11.50 -13.63
CA LEU A 78 -3.18 12.07 -14.17
C LEU A 78 -3.45 13.14 -15.24
N HIS A 79 -4.42 12.91 -16.14
CA HIS A 79 -4.79 13.91 -17.14
C HIS A 79 -5.35 15.20 -16.52
N MET A 80 -6.19 15.06 -15.49
CA MET A 80 -6.75 16.20 -14.75
C MET A 80 -5.65 16.96 -13.98
N GLU A 81 -4.69 16.24 -13.40
CA GLU A 81 -3.52 16.84 -12.75
C GLU A 81 -2.64 17.61 -13.73
N ALA A 82 -2.35 17.05 -14.90
CA ALA A 82 -1.59 17.71 -15.97
C ALA A 82 -2.28 18.97 -16.52
N GLN A 83 -3.61 19.04 -16.43
CA GLN A 83 -4.40 20.23 -16.77
C GLN A 83 -4.50 21.25 -15.62
N GLY A 84 -3.93 20.96 -14.47
CA GLY A 84 -3.98 21.82 -13.29
C GLY A 84 -5.37 21.89 -12.65
N GLU A 85 -6.21 20.87 -12.81
CA GLU A 85 -7.57 20.86 -12.25
C GLU A 85 -7.61 20.61 -10.74
N PHE A 86 -6.49 20.18 -10.13
CA PHE A 86 -6.39 19.91 -8.69
C PHE A 86 -5.64 21.00 -7.94
N SER A 87 -6.14 21.38 -6.76
CA SER A 87 -5.30 22.01 -5.75
C SER A 87 -4.29 21.00 -5.17
N ASP A 88 -3.27 21.47 -4.45
CA ASP A 88 -2.28 20.59 -3.82
C ASP A 88 -2.91 19.55 -2.88
N ASP A 89 -3.90 19.95 -2.08
CA ASP A 89 -4.63 19.04 -1.19
C ASP A 89 -5.42 17.98 -1.98
N GLN A 90 -6.04 18.37 -3.09
CA GLN A 90 -6.77 17.44 -3.97
C GLN A 90 -5.82 16.48 -4.68
N LYS A 91 -4.65 16.97 -5.09
CA LYS A 91 -3.60 16.13 -5.67
C LYS A 91 -3.12 15.09 -4.65
N GLN A 92 -2.87 15.50 -3.42
CA GLN A 92 -2.48 14.59 -2.34
C GLN A 92 -3.55 13.55 -2.02
N ALA A 93 -4.82 13.94 -1.98
CA ALA A 93 -5.92 13.00 -1.78
C ALA A 93 -6.03 11.99 -2.92
N LYS A 94 -6.00 12.46 -4.18
CA LYS A 94 -6.34 11.65 -5.36
C LYS A 94 -5.20 10.82 -5.92
N LEU A 95 -3.98 11.33 -5.85
CA LEU A 95 -2.78 10.70 -6.38
C LEU A 95 -1.76 10.40 -5.28
N GLY A 96 -1.74 11.15 -4.19
CA GLY A 96 -0.77 10.98 -3.11
C GLY A 96 0.25 12.11 -3.05
N ILE A 97 1.19 11.96 -2.13
CA ILE A 97 2.30 12.92 -1.95
C ILE A 97 3.25 12.77 -3.13
N SER A 98 3.53 13.85 -3.87
CA SER A 98 4.52 13.81 -4.96
C SER A 98 5.90 13.53 -4.37
N VAL A 99 6.60 12.53 -4.92
CA VAL A 99 7.93 12.12 -4.46
C VAL A 99 8.91 12.32 -5.62
N ASP A 100 10.07 12.89 -5.33
CA ASP A 100 11.16 12.98 -6.30
C ASP A 100 11.74 11.58 -6.56
N ASN A 101 11.99 11.19 -7.80
CA ASN A 101 12.46 9.83 -8.11
C ASN A 101 13.82 9.50 -7.49
N THR A 102 14.62 10.52 -7.16
CA THR A 102 15.91 10.39 -6.46
C THR A 102 15.79 9.90 -5.02
N VAL A 103 14.56 9.86 -4.47
CA VAL A 103 14.24 9.46 -3.10
C VAL A 103 13.96 7.96 -2.95
N LEU A 104 13.84 7.22 -4.06
CA LEU A 104 13.71 5.77 -4.03
C LEU A 104 15.06 5.06 -3.96
N ALA A 105 15.08 3.81 -3.50
CA ALA A 105 16.32 3.03 -3.42
C ALA A 105 16.94 2.75 -4.80
N GLU A 106 16.10 2.73 -5.84
CA GLU A 106 16.50 2.63 -7.23
C GLU A 106 15.88 3.81 -7.99
N GLU A 107 16.69 4.56 -8.74
CA GLU A 107 16.16 5.57 -9.68
C GLU A 107 15.27 4.87 -10.70
N LYS A 108 14.02 5.31 -10.78
CA LYS A 108 13.03 4.83 -11.76
C LYS A 108 12.54 6.01 -12.60
N GLU A 109 12.23 5.76 -13.86
CA GLU A 109 11.48 6.71 -14.69
C GLU A 109 10.02 6.77 -14.25
N GLY A 110 9.34 7.91 -14.44
CA GLY A 110 7.92 8.12 -14.13
C GLY A 110 7.65 8.96 -12.88
N ASN A 111 6.52 9.65 -12.78
CA ASN A 111 6.22 10.47 -11.60
C ASN A 111 5.84 9.59 -10.40
N ILE A 112 6.65 9.58 -9.34
CA ILE A 112 6.36 8.74 -8.17
C ILE A 112 5.46 9.46 -7.18
N TYR A 113 4.48 8.72 -6.66
CA TYR A 113 3.58 9.17 -5.61
C TYR A 113 3.69 8.28 -4.38
N GLY A 114 3.59 8.91 -3.21
CA GLY A 114 3.62 8.28 -1.90
C GLY A 114 2.25 8.30 -1.22
N VAL A 115 1.81 7.15 -0.72
CA VAL A 115 0.66 7.02 0.18
C VAL A 115 1.18 6.78 1.59
N LEU A 116 0.83 7.66 2.53
CA LEU A 116 1.20 7.54 3.93
C LEU A 116 -0.05 7.23 4.75
N TYR A 117 0.04 6.17 5.55
CA TYR A 117 -0.97 5.88 6.56
C TYR A 117 -0.36 5.90 7.95
N VAL A 118 -1.00 6.66 8.83
CA VAL A 118 -0.70 6.69 10.25
C VAL A 118 -1.97 6.35 11.02
N PRO A 119 -1.93 5.33 11.90
CA PRO A 119 -3.08 4.98 12.72
C PRO A 119 -3.33 6.08 13.77
N GLU A 120 -4.59 6.28 14.14
CA GLU A 120 -4.93 7.16 15.26
C GLU A 120 -4.27 6.65 16.55
N LYS A 121 -3.68 7.57 17.34
CA LYS A 121 -2.90 7.23 18.55
C LYS A 121 -3.68 6.24 19.44
N GLN A 122 -3.13 5.06 19.68
CA GLN A 122 -3.63 4.13 20.70
C GLN A 122 -3.05 4.47 22.09
N ALA A 123 -3.84 4.25 23.13
CA ALA A 123 -3.47 4.50 24.52
C ALA A 123 -2.18 3.74 24.90
N GLY A 124 -1.10 4.47 25.22
CA GLY A 124 0.19 3.90 25.64
C GLY A 124 1.40 4.27 24.78
N GLN A 125 1.22 5.01 23.68
CA GLN A 125 2.33 5.61 22.91
C GLN A 125 2.89 6.84 23.65
N PRO A 126 4.20 7.15 23.52
CA PRO A 126 4.83 8.28 24.22
C PRO A 126 4.06 9.58 23.94
N GLU A 127 3.68 10.26 25.02
CA GLU A 127 3.03 11.57 24.96
C GLU A 127 3.98 12.58 24.31
N SER A 128 3.53 13.21 23.24
CA SER A 128 4.26 14.30 22.58
C SER A 128 4.13 15.56 23.45
N GLU A 129 5.24 16.11 23.96
CA GLU A 129 5.29 17.38 24.71
C GLU A 129 4.98 18.64 23.85
N GLN A 130 4.21 18.51 22.78
CA GLN A 130 3.69 19.62 21.99
C GLN A 130 2.18 19.43 21.75
N GLU A 131 1.41 19.42 22.84
CA GLU A 131 0.04 19.94 22.79
C GLU A 131 0.10 21.46 22.84
N GLU A 132 0.49 22.10 21.74
CA GLU A 132 0.22 23.53 21.59
C GLU A 132 -1.21 23.69 21.07
N SER A 133 -2.13 23.87 22.02
CA SER A 133 -3.41 24.59 21.93
C SER A 133 -4.01 24.72 20.50
N GLY A 134 -4.58 23.64 20.00
CA GLY A 134 -5.30 23.60 18.73
C GLY A 134 -6.19 22.36 18.62
N GLY A 135 -6.82 21.98 19.73
CA GLY A 135 -7.61 20.76 19.88
C GLY A 135 -8.91 20.79 19.08
N GLU A 136 -8.79 20.58 17.77
CA GLU A 136 -9.79 19.98 16.86
C GLU A 136 -9.25 19.89 15.42
N MET A 137 -8.20 20.64 15.05
CA MET A 137 -7.67 20.68 13.67
C MET A 137 -6.46 19.76 13.39
N ALA A 138 -5.77 19.22 14.39
CA ALA A 138 -4.55 18.43 14.18
C ALA A 138 -4.78 16.94 13.84
N LEU A 139 -6.01 16.42 14.01
CA LEU A 139 -6.37 15.03 13.70
C LEU A 139 -7.01 14.88 12.31
N ALA A 140 -7.54 15.97 11.74
CA ALA A 140 -8.14 15.97 10.40
C ALA A 140 -7.10 15.93 9.26
N SER A 141 -5.80 16.14 9.56
CA SER A 141 -4.71 16.18 8.58
C SER A 141 -3.88 14.90 8.49
N ALA A 142 -4.15 13.87 9.30
CA ALA A 142 -3.22 12.75 9.47
C ALA A 142 -3.15 11.78 8.27
N ASN A 143 -4.21 11.71 7.44
CA ASN A 143 -4.26 10.83 6.28
C ASN A 143 -4.70 11.61 5.04
N VAL A 144 -3.92 12.62 4.64
CA VAL A 144 -4.19 13.44 3.44
C VAL A 144 -4.35 12.56 2.18
N THR A 145 -3.75 11.37 2.18
CA THR A 145 -3.79 10.41 1.07
C THR A 145 -4.91 9.37 1.19
N GLU A 146 -5.98 9.62 1.95
CA GLU A 146 -7.03 8.62 2.23
C GLU A 146 -7.76 8.14 0.97
N GLU A 147 -8.13 9.03 0.04
CA GLU A 147 -8.86 8.62 -1.18
C GLU A 147 -8.04 7.63 -2.02
N ILE A 148 -6.77 7.95 -2.31
CA ILE A 148 -5.88 7.05 -3.05
C ILE A 148 -5.59 5.78 -2.26
N ARG A 149 -5.41 5.86 -0.94
CA ARG A 149 -5.19 4.69 -0.08
C ARG A 149 -6.36 3.71 -0.16
N GLN A 150 -7.60 4.19 -0.11
CA GLN A 150 -8.78 3.32 -0.20
C GLN A 150 -8.92 2.67 -1.57
N ARG A 151 -8.41 3.30 -2.64
CA ARG A 151 -8.37 2.70 -3.99
C ARG A 151 -7.33 1.59 -4.08
N LEU A 152 -6.11 1.85 -3.58
CA LEU A 152 -5.03 0.87 -3.62
C LEU A 152 -5.26 -0.28 -2.63
N LEU A 153 -5.86 0.01 -1.48
CA LEU A 153 -6.12 -0.94 -0.41
C LEU A 153 -7.59 -0.90 0.01
N PRO A 154 -8.54 -1.33 -0.85
CA PRO A 154 -9.95 -1.36 -0.49
C PRO A 154 -10.20 -2.33 0.65
N PHE A 155 -11.34 -2.21 1.32
CA PHE A 155 -11.68 -3.03 2.48
C PHE A 155 -11.48 -4.53 2.19
N GLY A 156 -10.83 -5.24 3.13
CA GLY A 156 -10.55 -6.68 3.00
C GLY A 156 -9.36 -7.06 2.11
N SER A 157 -8.66 -6.09 1.48
CA SER A 157 -7.45 -6.39 0.66
C SER A 157 -6.20 -6.71 1.48
N ILE A 158 -6.17 -6.31 2.75
CA ILE A 158 -5.11 -6.59 3.72
C ILE A 158 -5.76 -6.89 5.07
N ASP A 159 -5.00 -7.54 5.97
CA ASP A 159 -5.43 -7.81 7.34
C ASP A 159 -5.85 -6.53 8.08
N GLU A 160 -6.92 -6.62 8.86
CA GLU A 160 -7.52 -5.44 9.51
C GLU A 160 -6.62 -4.87 10.62
N THR A 161 -5.81 -5.71 11.28
CA THR A 161 -4.83 -5.24 12.28
C THR A 161 -3.71 -4.45 11.61
N VAL A 162 -3.30 -4.85 10.41
CA VAL A 162 -2.34 -4.11 9.58
C VAL A 162 -2.95 -2.80 9.11
N ARG A 163 -4.24 -2.81 8.74
CA ARG A 163 -4.98 -1.63 8.27
C ARG A 163 -5.20 -0.58 9.36
N GLY A 164 -5.47 -1.01 10.60
CA GLY A 164 -5.90 -0.12 11.69
C GLY A 164 -4.80 0.24 12.71
N ASP A 165 -3.82 -0.64 12.92
CA ASP A 165 -2.82 -0.48 13.99
C ASP A 165 -1.40 -0.23 13.48
N GLY A 166 -1.13 -0.59 12.22
CA GLY A 166 0.19 -0.42 11.61
C GLY A 166 0.32 0.89 10.83
N SER A 167 1.55 1.42 10.77
CA SER A 167 1.90 2.53 9.88
C SER A 167 2.60 2.01 8.63
N TYR A 168 2.27 2.56 7.46
CA TYR A 168 2.87 2.14 6.20
C TYR A 168 3.05 3.31 5.22
N LEU A 169 4.03 3.13 4.34
CA LEU A 169 4.29 3.96 3.16
C LEU A 169 4.20 3.08 1.92
N ILE A 170 3.54 3.57 0.88
CA ILE A 170 3.48 2.93 -0.44
C ILE A 170 3.98 3.93 -1.46
N PHE A 171 5.07 3.61 -2.14
CA PHE A 171 5.54 4.36 -3.30
C PHE A 171 5.12 3.64 -4.57
N TYR A 172 4.47 4.35 -5.47
CA TYR A 172 3.96 3.78 -6.71
C TYR A 172 4.08 4.76 -7.87
N ASP A 173 4.13 4.19 -9.07
CA ASP A 173 4.12 4.86 -10.34
C ASP A 173 2.72 4.68 -10.96
N PRO A 174 1.87 5.73 -10.95
CA PRO A 174 0.53 5.68 -11.51
C PRO A 174 0.51 5.54 -13.03
N GLU A 175 1.54 6.03 -13.73
CA GLU A 175 1.61 5.99 -15.19
C GLU A 175 2.00 4.60 -15.68
N ALA A 176 3.01 3.99 -15.04
CA ALA A 176 3.37 2.60 -15.29
C ALA A 176 2.38 1.59 -14.67
N GLY A 177 1.54 2.02 -13.73
CA GLY A 177 0.66 1.14 -12.96
C GLY A 177 1.43 0.16 -12.06
N LEU A 178 2.57 0.60 -11.53
CA LEU A 178 3.48 -0.25 -10.75
C LEU A 178 3.67 0.28 -9.33
N VAL A 179 3.49 -0.58 -8.34
CA VAL A 179 3.98 -0.32 -6.99
C VAL A 179 5.49 -0.51 -6.98
N ARG A 180 6.23 0.49 -6.51
CA ARG A 180 7.70 0.49 -6.49
C ARG A 180 8.21 -0.09 -5.19
N GLU A 181 7.74 0.44 -4.07
CA GLU A 181 8.22 0.09 -2.74
C GLU A 181 7.11 0.21 -1.70
N VAL A 182 7.16 -0.64 -0.67
CA VAL A 182 6.28 -0.59 0.48
C VAL A 182 7.09 -0.72 1.76
N TRP A 183 6.74 0.12 2.73
CA TRP A 183 7.28 0.11 4.08
C TRP A 183 6.17 -0.16 5.08
N TYR A 184 6.48 -0.87 6.16
CA TYR A 184 5.52 -1.17 7.20
C TYR A 184 6.16 -1.21 8.58
N SER A 185 5.44 -0.80 9.62
CA SER A 185 5.79 -1.05 11.01
C SER A 185 4.56 -1.07 11.92
N ASP A 186 4.56 -2.00 12.88
CA ASP A 186 3.61 -2.07 13.99
C ASP A 186 4.02 -1.18 15.19
N ARG A 187 5.18 -0.52 15.11
CA ARG A 187 5.82 0.17 16.25
C ARG A 187 6.33 1.57 15.95
N TYR A 188 6.87 1.76 14.75
CA TYR A 188 7.32 3.07 14.29
C TYR A 188 6.20 3.70 13.46
N GLN A 189 5.83 4.95 13.75
CA GLN A 189 4.89 5.69 12.91
C GLN A 189 5.67 6.55 11.93
N PHE A 190 5.50 6.26 10.65
CA PHE A 190 6.08 7.06 9.59
C PHE A 190 5.47 8.46 9.58
N VAL A 191 6.28 9.44 9.21
CA VAL A 191 5.86 10.82 8.97
C VAL A 191 6.25 11.22 7.57
N GLN A 192 5.63 12.27 7.02
CA GLN A 192 5.95 12.74 5.67
C GLN A 192 7.43 13.09 5.50
N THR A 193 8.11 13.56 6.56
CA THR A 193 9.56 13.86 6.54
C THR A 193 10.45 12.61 6.49
N ASP A 194 9.92 11.40 6.67
CA ASP A 194 10.65 10.16 6.40
C ASP A 194 10.84 9.94 4.89
N ILE A 195 9.92 10.43 4.06
CA ILE A 195 10.00 10.34 2.60
C ILE A 195 11.21 11.16 2.13
N GLY A 196 12.20 10.50 1.53
CA GLY A 196 13.44 11.16 1.10
C GLY A 196 14.50 11.28 2.17
N SER A 197 14.25 10.76 3.37
CA SER A 197 15.26 10.76 4.42
C SER A 197 16.39 9.79 4.09
N GLU A 198 17.63 10.19 4.42
CA GLU A 198 18.81 9.32 4.33
C GLU A 198 18.61 8.04 5.15
N ALA A 199 17.88 8.12 6.26
CA ALA A 199 17.56 6.97 7.10
C ALA A 199 16.72 5.92 6.35
N LEU A 200 15.65 6.35 5.65
CA LEU A 200 14.78 5.45 4.89
C LEU A 200 15.51 4.85 3.68
N LEU A 201 16.27 5.67 2.94
CA LEU A 201 17.11 5.22 1.82
C LEU A 201 18.16 4.18 2.26
N ALA A 202 18.90 4.45 3.34
CA ALA A 202 19.87 3.50 3.89
C ALA A 202 19.19 2.21 4.37
N ALA A 203 17.99 2.33 4.94
CA ALA A 203 17.20 1.19 5.37
C ALA A 203 16.72 0.33 4.19
N ALA A 204 16.62 0.85 2.97
CA ALA A 204 16.19 0.04 1.82
C ALA A 204 17.26 -0.99 1.43
N SER A 205 18.53 -0.57 1.49
CA SER A 205 19.68 -1.38 1.12
C SER A 205 20.24 -2.26 2.25
N ASP A 206 19.98 -1.93 3.52
CA ASP A 206 20.58 -2.60 4.67
C ASP A 206 19.53 -3.15 5.66
N ALA A 207 19.46 -4.48 5.74
CA ALA A 207 18.52 -5.17 6.61
C ALA A 207 18.81 -4.98 8.11
N GLY A 208 20.05 -4.68 8.49
CA GLY A 208 20.43 -4.33 9.86
C GLY A 208 20.03 -2.90 10.25
N LYS A 209 19.97 -1.99 9.27
CA LYS A 209 19.37 -0.66 9.46
C LYS A 209 17.86 -0.76 9.66
N ARG A 210 17.18 -1.66 8.95
CA ARG A 210 15.75 -1.96 9.17
C ARG A 210 15.45 -2.53 10.54
N GLU A 211 16.32 -3.39 11.08
CA GLU A 211 16.16 -3.95 12.45
C GLU A 211 16.29 -2.90 13.57
N ARG A 212 16.87 -1.73 13.27
CA ARG A 212 17.21 -0.68 14.24
C ARG A 212 16.96 0.70 13.64
N PHE A 213 15.83 0.86 12.98
CA PHE A 213 15.47 2.08 12.27
C PHE A 213 15.31 3.24 13.26
N THR A 214 15.75 4.41 12.82
CA THR A 214 15.57 5.69 13.51
C THR A 214 15.27 6.70 12.41
N GLY A 215 13.98 6.94 12.17
CA GLY A 215 13.52 7.87 11.16
C GLY A 215 13.39 9.30 11.67
N ALA A 216 12.69 10.11 10.90
CA ALA A 216 12.48 11.54 11.12
C ALA A 216 11.44 11.84 12.22
N ASN A 217 10.63 10.86 12.64
CA ASN A 217 9.62 11.08 13.68
C ASN A 217 10.25 11.27 15.06
N SER A 218 10.14 12.49 15.60
CA SER A 218 10.74 12.88 16.88
C SER A 218 10.22 12.12 18.08
N ASN A 219 8.99 11.57 18.02
CA ASN A 219 8.42 10.77 19.13
C ASN A 219 9.21 9.47 19.37
N TYR A 220 9.95 9.03 18.36
CA TYR A 220 10.77 7.83 18.38
C TYR A 220 12.26 8.15 18.28
N LYS A 221 12.64 9.41 18.50
CA LYS A 221 14.04 9.82 18.61
C LYS A 221 14.67 8.98 19.72
N ASP A 222 15.75 8.28 19.38
CA ASP A 222 16.46 7.29 20.23
C ASP A 222 15.83 5.90 20.35
N GLN A 223 14.61 5.69 19.85
CA GLN A 223 14.02 4.37 19.75
C GLN A 223 14.53 3.66 18.48
N LYS A 224 15.20 2.51 18.66
CA LYS A 224 15.70 1.68 17.56
C LYS A 224 14.64 0.65 17.24
N LEU A 225 13.69 1.04 16.39
CA LEU A 225 12.51 0.24 16.10
C LEU A 225 12.67 -0.51 14.78
N PRO A 226 12.16 -1.74 14.69
CA PRO A 226 12.18 -2.47 13.44
C PRO A 226 11.13 -1.94 12.46
N ILE A 227 11.48 -1.94 11.18
CA ILE A 227 10.58 -1.69 10.05
C ILE A 227 10.73 -2.79 9.01
N GLY A 228 9.67 -3.03 8.25
CA GLY A 228 9.64 -3.92 7.09
C GLY A 228 9.78 -3.15 5.78
N TYR A 229 10.35 -3.80 4.78
CA TYR A 229 10.52 -3.26 3.43
C TYR A 229 10.30 -4.32 2.37
N TYR A 230 9.56 -3.97 1.33
CA TYR A 230 9.41 -4.78 0.14
C TYR A 230 9.37 -3.90 -1.11
N ALA A 231 10.01 -4.32 -2.19
CA ALA A 231 10.15 -3.54 -3.41
C ALA A 231 10.08 -4.41 -4.67
N SER A 232 9.70 -3.80 -5.79
CA SER A 232 9.47 -4.47 -7.08
C SER A 232 10.70 -5.25 -7.58
N GLY A 233 11.92 -4.81 -7.29
CA GLY A 233 13.16 -5.55 -7.63
C GLY A 233 13.31 -6.92 -6.93
N ASN A 234 12.47 -7.23 -5.94
CA ASN A 234 12.41 -8.52 -5.24
C ASN A 234 11.30 -9.45 -5.75
N LEU A 235 10.66 -9.11 -6.87
CA LEU A 235 9.69 -9.95 -7.59
C LEU A 235 10.24 -10.30 -8.98
N GLU A 236 10.35 -11.59 -9.26
CA GLU A 236 9.87 -12.06 -10.58
C GLU A 236 8.34 -11.96 -10.51
N VAL A 237 7.80 -10.77 -10.80
CA VAL A 237 6.38 -10.64 -11.11
C VAL A 237 6.24 -11.43 -12.41
N PRO A 238 5.36 -12.44 -12.52
CA PRO A 238 4.94 -12.89 -13.83
C PRO A 238 4.50 -11.63 -14.56
N GLU A 239 5.12 -11.30 -15.70
CA GLU A 239 4.55 -10.33 -16.62
C GLU A 239 3.15 -10.84 -16.92
N LEU A 240 2.15 -10.31 -16.21
CA LEU A 240 0.78 -10.46 -16.64
C LEU A 240 0.79 -9.88 -18.05
N PRO A 241 0.25 -10.59 -19.06
CA PRO A 241 0.19 -10.05 -20.40
C PRO A 241 -0.47 -8.69 -20.28
N VAL A 242 0.31 -7.63 -20.49
CA VAL A 242 -0.23 -6.29 -20.66
C VAL A 242 -0.96 -6.42 -21.98
N GLU A 243 -2.28 -6.61 -21.93
CA GLU A 243 -3.08 -6.33 -23.10
C GLU A 243 -2.91 -4.84 -23.35
N GLU A 244 -2.08 -4.52 -24.35
CA GLU A 244 -1.97 -3.17 -24.88
C GLU A 244 -3.34 -2.82 -25.45
N PHE A 245 -4.13 -2.07 -24.68
CA PHE A 245 -5.36 -1.48 -25.18
C PHE A 245 -4.98 -0.30 -26.07
N GLU A 246 -5.31 -0.40 -27.36
CA GLU A 246 -5.25 0.73 -28.27
C GLU A 246 -6.34 1.74 -27.89
N ALA A 247 -6.00 3.03 -27.85
CA ALA A 247 -6.95 4.06 -27.40
C ALA A 247 -8.21 4.09 -28.29
N PRO A 248 -9.43 4.00 -27.72
CA PRO A 248 -10.65 4.15 -28.50
C PRO A 248 -10.76 5.58 -29.03
N THR A 249 -11.24 5.74 -30.26
CA THR A 249 -11.41 7.07 -30.87
C THR A 249 -12.87 7.52 -30.78
N VAL A 250 -13.08 8.78 -30.46
CA VAL A 250 -14.40 9.42 -30.45
C VAL A 250 -14.41 10.56 -31.46
N LYS A 251 -15.36 10.53 -32.39
CA LYS A 251 -15.59 11.59 -33.38
C LYS A 251 -17.02 12.08 -33.27
N LEU A 252 -17.18 13.37 -33.00
CA LEU A 252 -18.48 14.03 -33.04
C LEU A 252 -18.79 14.41 -34.49
N VAL A 253 -19.90 13.90 -35.01
CA VAL A 253 -20.38 14.17 -36.36
C VAL A 253 -21.66 14.97 -36.27
N ASN A 254 -21.64 16.17 -36.83
CA ASN A 254 -22.77 17.07 -36.91
C ASN A 254 -23.32 17.04 -38.34
N ASP A 255 -24.19 16.06 -38.60
CA ASP A 255 -24.90 15.89 -39.88
C ASP A 255 -26.39 16.28 -39.67
N ASP A 256 -27.32 15.70 -40.43
CA ASP A 256 -28.77 15.82 -40.19
C ASP A 256 -29.18 15.51 -38.73
N ILE A 257 -28.39 14.68 -38.05
CA ILE A 257 -28.45 14.43 -36.61
C ILE A 257 -27.04 14.56 -36.02
N LEU A 258 -26.97 15.04 -34.77
CA LEU A 258 -25.72 15.07 -34.01
C LEU A 258 -25.47 13.69 -33.39
N TYR A 259 -24.35 13.06 -33.73
CA TYR A 259 -23.97 11.77 -33.19
C TYR A 259 -22.48 11.67 -32.88
N ALA A 260 -22.13 10.80 -31.93
CA ALA A 260 -20.74 10.45 -31.65
C ALA A 260 -20.44 9.06 -32.24
N LYS A 261 -19.42 8.98 -33.10
CA LYS A 261 -18.87 7.72 -33.59
C LYS A 261 -17.74 7.31 -32.66
N ILE A 262 -17.86 6.11 -32.09
CA ILE A 262 -16.88 5.55 -31.15
C ILE A 262 -16.30 4.30 -31.79
N GLU A 263 -15.00 4.30 -32.03
CA GLU A 263 -14.28 3.16 -32.59
C GLU A 263 -13.36 2.60 -31.51
N ASP A 264 -13.64 1.37 -31.09
CA ASP A 264 -12.84 0.62 -30.14
C ASP A 264 -11.99 -0.41 -30.90
N PRO A 265 -10.67 -0.21 -31.00
CA PRO A 265 -9.77 -1.14 -31.69
C PRO A 265 -9.56 -2.46 -30.93
N ASN A 266 -9.98 -2.55 -29.67
CA ASN A 266 -9.72 -3.69 -28.79
C ASN A 266 -10.81 -4.77 -28.90
N LYS A 267 -10.45 -6.06 -28.78
CA LYS A 267 -11.40 -7.19 -28.88
C LYS A 267 -12.37 -7.19 -27.69
N ASN A 268 -13.61 -7.69 -27.89
CA ASN A 268 -14.80 -7.52 -27.03
C ASN A 268 -14.77 -8.12 -25.60
N GLU A 269 -13.65 -8.07 -24.87
CA GLU A 269 -13.53 -8.61 -23.50
C GLU A 269 -13.51 -7.51 -22.41
N HIS A 270 -13.89 -6.29 -22.75
CA HIS A 270 -13.92 -5.15 -21.82
C HIS A 270 -15.19 -4.30 -21.98
N SER A 271 -15.54 -3.57 -20.91
CA SER A 271 -16.68 -2.66 -20.90
C SER A 271 -16.26 -1.24 -21.23
N LEU A 272 -16.92 -0.66 -22.23
CA LEU A 272 -16.71 0.73 -22.63
C LEU A 272 -17.91 1.58 -22.22
N SER A 273 -17.64 2.74 -21.60
CA SER A 273 -18.67 3.72 -21.18
C SER A 273 -18.29 5.13 -21.64
N LEU A 274 -19.22 5.83 -22.28
CA LEU A 274 -19.08 7.24 -22.64
C LEU A 274 -19.65 8.12 -21.54
N PHE A 275 -18.84 9.04 -21.03
CA PHE A 275 -19.28 10.06 -20.08
C PHE A 275 -19.59 11.36 -20.81
N VAL A 276 -20.73 11.98 -20.48
CA VAL A 276 -21.17 13.25 -21.04
C VAL A 276 -21.38 14.24 -19.91
N LYS A 277 -20.80 15.44 -20.03
CA LYS A 277 -21.02 16.57 -19.12
C LYS A 277 -21.55 17.75 -19.92
N GLY A 278 -22.71 18.27 -19.53
CA GLY A 278 -23.23 19.53 -20.06
C GLY A 278 -22.40 20.70 -19.53
N GLU A 279 -21.72 21.43 -20.41
CA GLU A 279 -20.86 22.56 -20.01
C GLU A 279 -21.65 23.68 -19.30
N LYS A 280 -22.83 24.03 -19.83
CA LYS A 280 -23.70 25.07 -19.25
C LYS A 280 -24.55 24.59 -18.08
N SER A 281 -25.02 23.35 -18.11
CA SER A 281 -25.93 22.82 -17.08
C SER A 281 -25.21 22.12 -15.93
N GLY A 282 -23.93 21.77 -16.11
CA GLY A 282 -23.17 20.93 -15.17
C GLY A 282 -23.65 19.48 -15.07
N THR A 283 -24.74 19.12 -15.75
CA THR A 283 -25.35 17.78 -15.67
C THR A 283 -24.41 16.74 -16.26
N THR A 284 -24.18 15.67 -15.51
CA THR A 284 -23.39 14.52 -15.95
C THR A 284 -24.28 13.33 -16.25
N GLY A 285 -23.88 12.50 -17.21
CA GLY A 285 -24.53 11.25 -17.56
C GLY A 285 -23.51 10.28 -18.18
N TYR A 286 -23.86 9.00 -18.24
CA TYR A 286 -23.03 7.99 -18.89
C TYR A 286 -23.85 7.11 -19.82
N ILE A 287 -23.20 6.53 -20.82
CA ILE A 287 -23.77 5.61 -21.80
C ILE A 287 -22.87 4.38 -21.86
N GLU A 288 -23.41 3.20 -21.52
CA GLU A 288 -22.70 1.93 -21.64
C GLU A 288 -22.72 1.43 -23.09
N ILE A 289 -21.53 1.26 -23.66
CA ILE A 289 -21.31 0.93 -25.08
C ILE A 289 -21.09 -0.56 -25.27
N ASN A 290 -20.41 -1.26 -24.34
CA ASN A 290 -20.18 -2.73 -24.42
C ASN A 290 -20.28 -3.43 -23.03
N PRO A 291 -21.46 -3.55 -22.38
CA PRO A 291 -21.64 -4.40 -21.23
C PRO A 291 -21.46 -5.88 -21.63
N PRO A 292 -20.82 -6.68 -20.77
CA PRO A 292 -20.65 -8.11 -21.02
C PRO A 292 -22.03 -8.76 -21.24
N GLU A 293 -22.13 -9.66 -22.23
CA GLU A 293 -23.30 -10.47 -22.62
C GLU A 293 -24.34 -9.90 -23.61
N THR A 294 -24.12 -8.79 -24.33
CA THR A 294 -25.13 -8.31 -25.31
C THR A 294 -24.63 -8.17 -26.75
N SER A 295 -25.43 -8.68 -27.69
CA SER A 295 -25.19 -8.64 -29.13
C SER A 295 -25.36 -7.25 -29.74
N ARG A 296 -24.63 -7.01 -30.83
CA ARG A 296 -24.58 -5.80 -31.68
C ARG A 296 -26.00 -5.31 -32.06
N SER A 297 -26.58 -4.43 -31.26
CA SER A 297 -27.77 -3.68 -31.64
C SER A 297 -27.78 -2.33 -30.93
N ALA A 298 -28.24 -1.31 -31.66
CA ALA A 298 -28.24 0.09 -31.27
C ALA A 298 -28.85 0.30 -29.86
N ARG A 299 -28.22 1.16 -29.05
CA ARG A 299 -28.66 1.43 -27.68
C ARG A 299 -29.14 2.86 -27.52
N VAL A 300 -30.18 3.01 -26.70
CA VAL A 300 -30.82 4.28 -26.34
C VAL A 300 -30.33 4.73 -24.97
N ALA A 301 -29.92 5.99 -24.85
CA ALA A 301 -29.48 6.58 -23.59
C ALA A 301 -30.67 6.94 -22.69
N LYS A 302 -30.58 6.66 -21.38
CA LYS A 302 -31.50 7.17 -20.37
C LYS A 302 -30.79 8.30 -19.60
N VAL A 303 -31.10 9.54 -19.94
CA VAL A 303 -30.58 10.72 -19.21
C VAL A 303 -31.55 11.03 -18.07
N SER A 304 -31.16 10.73 -16.84
CA SER A 304 -31.90 11.15 -15.65
C SER A 304 -31.27 12.42 -15.07
N GLY A 305 -31.86 13.57 -15.39
CA GLY A 305 -31.59 14.83 -14.72
C GLY A 305 -32.81 15.29 -13.94
N ALA A 306 -32.64 15.65 -12.67
CA ALA A 306 -33.66 16.39 -11.93
C ALA A 306 -33.59 17.86 -12.40
N SER A 307 -34.29 18.20 -13.48
CA SER A 307 -34.51 19.60 -13.83
C SER A 307 -35.74 20.11 -13.07
N GLY A 308 -35.49 20.99 -12.10
CA GLY A 308 -36.49 22.01 -11.78
C GLY A 308 -36.72 22.83 -13.06
N ASN A 309 -37.95 22.79 -13.56
CA ASN A 309 -38.47 23.53 -14.71
C ASN A 309 -37.77 23.28 -16.05
N SER A 310 -38.06 22.15 -16.68
CA SER A 310 -38.57 22.11 -18.06
C SER A 310 -38.90 20.67 -18.45
N ASP A 311 -40.13 20.48 -18.92
CA ASP A 311 -40.56 19.28 -19.64
C ASP A 311 -39.57 18.98 -20.77
N GLY A 312 -38.87 17.86 -20.68
CA GLY A 312 -37.85 17.49 -21.66
C GLY A 312 -37.40 16.05 -21.49
N THR A 313 -38.32 15.10 -21.64
CA THR A 313 -37.95 13.70 -21.87
C THR A 313 -37.33 13.60 -23.26
N TYR A 314 -36.00 13.65 -23.37
CA TYR A 314 -35.32 13.39 -24.64
C TYR A 314 -35.15 11.88 -24.84
N GLN A 315 -36.03 11.29 -25.65
CA GLN A 315 -35.82 9.96 -26.22
C GLN A 315 -34.93 10.12 -27.47
N SER A 316 -33.72 9.57 -27.43
CA SER A 316 -32.90 9.41 -28.63
C SER A 316 -33.23 8.07 -29.28
N PHE A 317 -33.90 8.09 -30.42
CA PHE A 317 -34.11 6.89 -31.25
C PHE A 317 -32.93 6.75 -32.22
N TRP A 318 -32.30 5.57 -32.22
CA TRP A 318 -31.37 5.16 -33.29
C TRP A 318 -32.03 4.01 -34.06
N MET A 319 -32.20 4.19 -35.36
CA MET A 319 -32.73 3.18 -36.27
C MET A 319 -31.76 3.03 -37.44
N THR A 320 -30.97 1.95 -37.44
CA THR A 320 -30.79 1.06 -38.60
C THR A 320 -30.19 -0.27 -38.15
#